data_AF-A0A7Y1TVQ3-F1
#
_entry.id   AF-A0A7Y1TVQ3-F1
#
_cell.length_a   1.000
_cell.length_b   1.000
_cell.length_c   1.000
_cell.angle_alpha   90.00
_cell.angle_beta   90.00
_cell.angle_gamma   90.00
#
_symmetry.space_group_name_H-M   'P 1'
#
loop_
_entity.id
_entity.type
_entity.pdbx_description
1 polymer ?
#
loop_
_entity_poly.entity_id
_entity_poly.type
_entity_poly.pdbx_seq_one_letter_code
_entity_poly.pdbx_strand_id
1 'polypeptide(L)'
;MSYLVLARKWRPKSFADTVGQTHVLQALVNALDTGRLHHAYLFAGTRGVGKTTIARILAKALNCDKGVTVEPCGECSACLEIDEGRFVDLIEVDAASKTKVDDTRELLDNVQYAPARGRFKVYLIDEVHMLSKSSFNALLKTLEEPPPHVKFLLATTDPEKLPATVLSRCLQFNLSRLTPRLISDRLEFICKEENIGFEAAALHHIARAADGSLRDALSLLDQAIAYCGGKVEESPVAAMLGTINRNYVWRLAKLLADGDAEGIISAIAEIDEHFPDYGRLLEDLARLLQRIAIHQVVGEVDTEDEFDSSDLAAIAASLTAADVQLFYQIALVGRRDLHLAPDPKSGAEMSFLRMLAFRPAEAGSTASAVSSAGGTKRAGPAKAAAQPSRPVKKTAAAAGGASKWQDPDWNGLISSLHLKGAVRMLAINCAYLRRDGNTLHFVADKKAEAVFTRERQVALAEALSTHFSEKLNVSITLEDAKAVESETPVQEESRKTDERYDAARAAIESDPNVQTLRDMFGAELKTDSIEPINPSRSD
;
A
#
# COMPACT_ATOMS: atom_id res chain seq x y z
N MET A 1 -12.49 -31.78 20.80
CA MET A 1 -13.31 -30.72 20.19
C MET A 1 -12.37 -29.75 19.51
N SER A 2 -12.52 -29.52 18.21
CA SER A 2 -11.66 -28.57 17.50
C SER A 2 -11.93 -27.16 18.04
N TYR A 3 -10.96 -26.56 18.73
CA TYR A 3 -11.05 -25.19 19.18
C TYR A 3 -11.23 -24.29 17.95
N LEU A 4 -12.44 -23.74 17.77
CA LEU A 4 -12.75 -22.78 16.73
C LEU A 4 -12.33 -21.40 17.24
N VAL A 5 -11.42 -20.76 16.51
CA VAL A 5 -11.01 -19.35 16.70
C VAL A 5 -12.27 -18.48 16.86
N LEU A 6 -12.29 -17.55 17.82
CA LEU A 6 -13.43 -16.67 18.12
C LEU A 6 -13.88 -15.92 16.88
N ALA A 7 -12.94 -15.50 16.03
CA ALA A 7 -13.22 -14.84 14.75
C ALA A 7 -14.10 -15.67 13.79
N ARG A 8 -14.09 -17.00 13.91
CA ARG A 8 -14.96 -17.91 13.15
C ARG A 8 -16.25 -18.25 13.90
N LYS A 9 -16.15 -18.47 15.22
CA LYS A 9 -17.30 -18.82 16.08
C LYS A 9 -18.33 -17.69 16.15
N TRP A 10 -17.86 -16.45 16.31
CA TRP A 10 -18.67 -15.24 16.47
C TRP A 10 -18.91 -14.48 15.16
N ARG A 11 -18.68 -15.12 14.00
CA ARG A 11 -19.04 -14.52 12.71
C ARG A 11 -20.56 -14.28 12.69
N PRO A 12 -21.02 -13.03 12.48
CA PRO A 12 -22.45 -12.70 12.42
C PRO A 12 -23.21 -13.60 11.43
N LYS A 13 -24.37 -14.11 11.86
CA LYS A 13 -25.24 -14.97 11.04
C LYS A 13 -26.44 -14.24 10.47
N SER A 14 -26.84 -13.14 11.09
CA SER A 14 -27.96 -12.27 10.72
C SER A 14 -27.50 -10.81 10.58
N PHE A 15 -28.32 -9.97 9.93
CA PHE A 15 -28.07 -8.52 9.87
C PHE A 15 -28.22 -7.83 11.23
N ALA A 16 -28.92 -8.42 12.19
CA ALA A 16 -29.04 -7.87 13.55
C ALA A 16 -27.75 -8.05 14.35
N ASP A 17 -27.00 -9.14 14.09
CA ASP A 17 -25.75 -9.44 14.78
C ASP A 17 -24.55 -8.66 14.23
N THR A 18 -24.68 -8.02 13.07
CA THR A 18 -23.61 -7.21 12.49
C THR A 18 -23.46 -5.90 13.24
N VAL A 19 -22.25 -5.63 13.72
CA VAL A 19 -21.94 -4.43 14.48
C VAL A 19 -21.70 -3.25 13.54
N GLY A 20 -22.41 -2.15 13.77
CA GLY A 20 -22.29 -0.93 12.99
C GLY A 20 -22.88 -1.04 11.58
N GLN A 21 -22.44 -0.16 10.67
CA GLN A 21 -22.84 -0.14 9.25
C GLN A 21 -24.34 0.08 8.99
N THR A 22 -25.00 0.84 9.87
CA THR A 22 -26.45 1.05 9.84
C THR A 22 -26.97 1.51 8.48
N HIS A 23 -26.23 2.36 7.76
CA HIS A 23 -26.61 2.83 6.43
C HIS A 23 -26.61 1.72 5.37
N VAL A 24 -25.63 0.82 5.39
CA VAL A 24 -25.55 -0.31 4.44
C VAL A 24 -26.63 -1.33 4.75
N LEU A 25 -26.81 -1.67 6.03
CA LEU A 25 -27.79 -2.65 6.47
C LEU A 25 -29.21 -2.19 6.12
N GLN A 26 -29.56 -0.93 6.41
CA GLN A 26 -30.88 -0.39 6.08
C GLN A 26 -31.18 -0.45 4.58
N ALA A 27 -30.20 -0.15 3.73
CA ALA A 27 -30.38 -0.22 2.28
C ALA A 27 -30.61 -1.66 1.79
N LEU A 28 -29.89 -2.64 2.35
CA LEU A 28 -30.07 -4.06 2.04
C LEU A 28 -31.42 -4.58 2.53
N VAL A 29 -31.81 -4.23 3.75
CA VAL A 29 -33.12 -4.57 4.35
C VAL A 29 -34.24 -4.05 3.43
N ASN A 30 -34.20 -2.77 3.08
CA ASN A 30 -35.20 -2.17 2.20
C ASN A 30 -35.23 -2.82 0.80
N ALA A 31 -34.07 -3.21 0.25
CA ALA A 31 -34.00 -3.87 -1.05
C ALA A 31 -34.63 -5.28 -1.02
N LEU A 32 -34.44 -6.02 0.07
CA LEU A 32 -35.05 -7.34 0.29
C LEU A 32 -36.57 -7.21 0.47
N ASP A 33 -37.04 -6.27 1.29
CA ASP A 33 -38.47 -6.06 1.55
C ASP A 33 -39.24 -5.59 0.31
N THR A 34 -38.64 -4.69 -0.48
CA THR A 34 -39.27 -4.16 -1.70
C THR A 34 -39.14 -5.09 -2.90
N GLY A 35 -38.37 -6.18 -2.79
CA GLY A 35 -38.05 -7.09 -3.88
C GLY A 35 -37.20 -6.48 -5.00
N ARG A 36 -36.65 -5.28 -4.79
CA ARG A 36 -35.81 -4.56 -5.77
C ARG A 36 -34.36 -5.02 -5.69
N LEU A 37 -34.14 -6.28 -6.04
CA LEU A 37 -32.83 -6.91 -5.96
C LEU A 37 -31.96 -6.57 -7.17
N HIS A 38 -30.88 -5.82 -6.94
CA HIS A 38 -29.87 -5.58 -7.96
C HIS A 38 -29.21 -6.90 -8.40
N HIS A 39 -28.64 -6.93 -9.61
CA HIS A 39 -27.93 -8.11 -10.12
C HIS A 39 -26.50 -8.20 -9.59
N ALA A 40 -25.89 -7.06 -9.26
CA ALA A 40 -24.53 -6.98 -8.72
C ALA A 40 -24.41 -5.99 -7.55
N TYR A 41 -23.79 -6.43 -6.46
CA TYR A 41 -23.51 -5.63 -5.28
C TYR A 41 -22.00 -5.56 -5.05
N LEU A 42 -21.47 -4.37 -4.80
CA LEU A 42 -20.05 -4.16 -4.50
C LEU A 42 -19.89 -3.67 -3.05
N PHE A 43 -19.26 -4.47 -2.21
CA PHE A 43 -18.87 -4.12 -0.85
C PHE A 43 -17.42 -3.63 -0.83
N ALA A 44 -17.22 -2.34 -0.57
CA ALA A 44 -15.90 -1.74 -0.46
C ALA A 44 -15.62 -1.33 0.98
N GLY A 45 -14.36 -1.42 1.43
CA GLY A 45 -13.95 -1.03 2.77
C GLY A 45 -12.69 -1.75 3.23
N THR A 46 -12.09 -1.33 4.34
CA THR A 46 -10.85 -1.92 4.84
C THR A 46 -11.00 -3.42 5.16
N ARG A 47 -9.88 -4.12 5.31
CA ARG A 47 -9.89 -5.54 5.67
C ARG A 47 -10.59 -5.74 7.02
N GLY A 48 -11.39 -6.79 7.14
CA GLY A 48 -12.00 -7.21 8.40
C GLY A 48 -13.19 -6.39 8.93
N VAL A 49 -13.69 -5.38 8.20
CA VAL A 49 -14.92 -4.62 8.55
C VAL A 49 -16.24 -5.38 8.31
N GLY A 50 -16.18 -6.59 7.75
CA GLY A 50 -17.37 -7.45 7.57
C GLY A 50 -17.89 -7.62 6.13
N LYS A 51 -17.16 -7.18 5.10
CA LYS A 51 -17.55 -7.29 3.67
C LYS A 51 -18.10 -8.67 3.28
N THR A 52 -17.26 -9.70 3.40
CA THR A 52 -17.59 -11.10 3.06
C THR A 52 -18.67 -11.67 3.98
N THR A 53 -18.79 -11.15 5.21
CA THR A 53 -19.82 -11.59 6.17
C THR A 53 -21.19 -11.08 5.76
N ILE A 54 -21.32 -9.79 5.44
CA ILE A 54 -22.56 -9.18 4.95
C ILE A 54 -22.97 -9.84 3.63
N ALA A 55 -22.03 -10.10 2.73
CA ALA A 55 -22.29 -10.81 1.48
C ALA A 55 -22.86 -12.22 1.72
N ARG A 56 -22.31 -12.99 2.66
CA ARG A 56 -22.85 -14.31 3.02
C ARG A 56 -24.25 -14.22 3.64
N ILE A 57 -24.50 -13.24 4.51
CA ILE A 57 -25.84 -13.03 5.09
C ILE A 57 -26.84 -12.69 3.99
N LEU A 58 -26.46 -11.84 3.03
CA LEU A 58 -27.30 -11.54 1.87
C LEU A 58 -27.54 -12.78 1.00
N ALA A 59 -26.53 -13.63 0.78
CA ALA A 59 -26.71 -14.89 0.08
C ALA A 59 -27.71 -15.83 0.80
N LYS A 60 -27.69 -15.88 2.13
CA LYS A 60 -28.70 -16.62 2.91
C LYS A 60 -30.09 -16.02 2.77
N ALA A 61 -30.20 -14.70 2.88
CA ALA A 61 -31.46 -13.97 2.73
C ALA A 61 -32.12 -14.23 1.37
N LEU A 62 -31.32 -14.39 0.31
CA LEU A 62 -31.79 -14.68 -1.05
C LEU A 62 -32.21 -16.15 -1.24
N ASN A 63 -31.50 -17.09 -0.61
CA ASN A 63 -31.67 -18.53 -0.83
C ASN A 63 -32.35 -19.29 0.32
N CYS A 64 -32.94 -18.57 1.27
CA CYS A 64 -33.68 -19.21 2.37
C CYS A 64 -34.93 -19.94 1.83
N ASP A 65 -35.19 -21.14 2.37
CA ASP A 65 -36.35 -21.95 1.98
C ASP A 65 -37.67 -21.22 2.25
N LYS A 66 -37.74 -20.43 3.33
CA LYS A 66 -38.93 -19.64 3.73
C LYS A 66 -39.27 -18.52 2.75
N GLY A 67 -38.34 -18.05 1.92
CA GLY A 67 -38.54 -16.83 1.15
C GLY A 67 -37.28 -16.03 0.95
N VAL A 68 -37.35 -15.05 0.04
CA VAL A 68 -36.44 -13.91 0.12
C VAL A 68 -36.86 -13.11 1.34
N THR A 69 -36.01 -13.05 2.36
CA THR A 69 -36.35 -12.48 3.66
C THR A 69 -35.17 -11.70 4.22
N VAL A 70 -35.45 -10.66 5.00
CA VAL A 70 -34.42 -9.91 5.73
C VAL A 70 -33.81 -10.77 6.84
N GLU A 71 -34.64 -11.57 7.51
CA GLU A 71 -34.23 -12.43 8.62
C GLU A 71 -34.17 -13.89 8.15
N PRO A 72 -32.99 -14.38 7.70
CA PRO A 72 -32.83 -15.77 7.33
C PRO A 72 -33.04 -16.66 8.56
N CYS A 73 -33.77 -17.77 8.39
CA CYS A 73 -34.19 -18.59 9.53
C CYS A 73 -33.05 -19.28 10.30
N GLY A 74 -31.87 -19.45 9.71
CA GLY A 74 -30.72 -20.09 10.37
C GLY A 74 -30.83 -21.61 10.57
N GLU A 75 -32.01 -22.20 10.39
CA GLU A 75 -32.28 -23.62 10.65
C GLU A 75 -32.46 -24.44 9.37
N CYS A 76 -32.76 -23.81 8.24
CA CYS A 76 -32.99 -24.52 7.00
C CYS A 76 -31.69 -25.02 6.36
N SER A 77 -31.81 -26.02 5.50
CA SER A 77 -30.67 -26.67 4.86
C SER A 77 -29.77 -25.68 4.11
N ALA A 78 -30.35 -24.76 3.33
CA ALA A 78 -29.61 -23.70 2.65
C ALA A 78 -28.87 -22.77 3.63
N CYS A 79 -29.52 -22.34 4.72
CA CYS A 79 -28.87 -21.45 5.70
C CYS A 79 -27.67 -22.12 6.40
N LEU A 80 -27.81 -23.38 6.79
CA LEU A 80 -26.75 -24.16 7.44
C LEU A 80 -25.57 -24.42 6.48
N GLU A 81 -25.88 -24.84 5.24
CA GLU A 81 -24.84 -25.11 4.23
C GLU A 81 -24.07 -23.85 3.83
N ILE A 82 -24.74 -22.67 3.78
CA ILE A 82 -24.07 -21.38 3.52
C ILE A 82 -23.14 -20.98 4.68
N ASP A 83 -23.54 -21.24 5.93
CA ASP A 83 -22.70 -20.98 7.11
C ASP A 83 -21.43 -21.84 7.11
N GLU A 84 -21.57 -23.08 6.68
CA GLU A 84 -20.46 -24.02 6.57
C GLU A 84 -19.60 -23.81 5.30
N GLY A 85 -20.07 -22.99 4.36
CA GLY A 85 -19.39 -22.75 3.08
C GLY A 85 -19.47 -23.93 2.11
N ARG A 86 -20.53 -24.75 2.19
CA ARG A 86 -20.74 -25.95 1.38
C ARG A 86 -21.93 -25.85 0.43
N PHE A 87 -22.60 -24.70 0.38
CA PHE A 87 -23.79 -24.51 -0.43
C PHE A 87 -23.44 -24.46 -1.92
N VAL A 88 -24.04 -25.35 -2.71
CA VAL A 88 -23.69 -25.57 -4.14
C VAL A 88 -23.90 -24.32 -4.99
N ASP A 89 -24.97 -23.57 -4.72
CA ASP A 89 -25.31 -22.36 -5.50
C ASP A 89 -24.67 -21.08 -4.93
N LEU A 90 -23.78 -21.18 -3.93
CA LEU A 90 -22.93 -20.09 -3.48
C LEU A 90 -21.48 -20.41 -3.87
N ILE A 91 -21.04 -19.81 -4.98
CA ILE A 91 -19.69 -20.00 -5.48
C ILE A 91 -18.81 -18.90 -4.91
N GLU A 92 -17.92 -19.28 -4.01
CA GLU A 92 -16.95 -18.37 -3.41
C GLU A 92 -15.61 -18.43 -4.14
N VAL A 93 -15.15 -17.26 -4.57
CA VAL A 93 -13.88 -17.08 -5.29
C VAL A 93 -13.08 -16.04 -4.55
N ASP A 94 -11.93 -16.44 -4.00
CA ASP A 94 -10.94 -15.50 -3.51
C ASP A 94 -9.95 -15.20 -4.65
N ALA A 95 -10.06 -14.00 -5.21
CA ALA A 95 -9.24 -13.57 -6.35
C ALA A 95 -7.75 -13.46 -6.01
N ALA A 96 -7.37 -13.34 -4.72
CA ALA A 96 -5.98 -13.32 -4.31
C ALA A 96 -5.34 -14.72 -4.30
N SER A 97 -6.13 -15.77 -4.04
CA SER A 97 -5.64 -17.14 -3.91
C SER A 97 -5.67 -17.94 -5.22
N LYS A 98 -6.65 -17.68 -6.09
CA LYS A 98 -6.80 -18.34 -7.40
C LYS A 98 -6.15 -17.50 -8.50
N THR A 99 -4.82 -17.49 -8.52
CA THR A 99 -4.02 -16.80 -9.55
C THR A 99 -3.86 -17.59 -10.84
N LYS A 100 -4.35 -18.83 -10.92
CA LYS A 100 -4.46 -19.54 -12.20
C LYS A 100 -5.55 -18.83 -13.01
N VAL A 101 -5.11 -18.19 -14.10
CA VAL A 101 -5.90 -17.32 -14.96
C VAL A 101 -7.15 -18.02 -15.52
N ASP A 102 -7.14 -19.35 -15.59
CA ASP A 102 -8.21 -20.16 -16.18
C ASP A 102 -9.36 -20.48 -15.20
N ASP A 103 -9.07 -20.74 -13.92
CA ASP A 103 -10.07 -21.23 -12.95
C ASP A 103 -11.24 -20.24 -12.76
N THR A 104 -10.97 -18.94 -12.77
CA THR A 104 -12.01 -17.92 -12.57
C THR A 104 -12.87 -17.71 -13.82
N ARG A 105 -12.28 -17.87 -15.00
CA ARG A 105 -12.99 -17.74 -16.27
C ARG A 105 -13.95 -18.90 -16.48
N GLU A 106 -13.50 -20.13 -16.24
CA GLU A 106 -14.36 -21.32 -16.36
C GLU A 106 -15.57 -21.25 -15.42
N LEU A 107 -15.39 -20.73 -14.20
CA LEU A 107 -16.49 -20.53 -13.26
C LEU A 107 -17.51 -19.49 -13.74
N LEU A 108 -17.04 -18.45 -14.45
CA LEU A 108 -17.89 -17.40 -15.02
C LEU A 108 -18.60 -17.86 -16.30
N ASP A 109 -17.99 -18.74 -17.10
CA ASP A 109 -18.65 -19.31 -18.29
C ASP A 109 -19.85 -20.19 -17.88
N ASN A 110 -19.78 -20.82 -16.69
CA ASN A 110 -20.87 -21.59 -16.10
C ASN A 110 -22.02 -20.76 -15.50
N VAL A 111 -21.99 -19.43 -15.62
CA VAL A 111 -23.02 -18.53 -15.05
C VAL A 111 -24.39 -18.71 -15.73
N GLN A 112 -24.40 -19.10 -17.01
CA GLN A 112 -25.64 -19.24 -17.79
C GLN A 112 -26.55 -20.37 -17.30
N TYR A 113 -26.01 -21.37 -16.60
CA TYR A 113 -26.76 -22.50 -16.08
C TYR A 113 -27.63 -22.11 -14.87
N ALA A 114 -28.83 -22.69 -14.80
CA ALA A 114 -29.77 -22.52 -13.69
C ALA A 114 -29.18 -23.02 -12.35
N PRO A 115 -29.63 -22.48 -11.20
CA PRO A 115 -29.22 -22.97 -9.89
C PRO A 115 -29.70 -24.41 -9.67
N ALA A 116 -28.91 -25.19 -8.92
CA ALA A 116 -29.19 -26.60 -8.67
C ALA A 116 -30.28 -26.81 -7.62
N ARG A 117 -30.28 -25.98 -6.56
CA ARG A 117 -31.17 -26.14 -5.39
C ARG A 117 -31.74 -24.80 -4.91
N GLY A 118 -30.93 -23.75 -4.95
CA GLY A 118 -31.29 -22.41 -4.53
C GLY A 118 -32.21 -21.68 -5.51
N ARG A 119 -32.74 -20.54 -5.07
CA ARG A 119 -33.51 -19.61 -5.92
C ARG A 119 -32.58 -18.82 -6.83
N PHE A 120 -31.42 -18.46 -6.30
CA PHE A 120 -30.39 -17.70 -6.98
C PHE A 120 -29.05 -18.41 -6.92
N LYS A 121 -28.33 -18.36 -8.04
CA LYS A 121 -26.91 -18.71 -8.13
C LYS A 121 -26.09 -17.49 -7.78
N VAL A 122 -25.45 -17.52 -6.60
CA VAL A 122 -24.74 -16.39 -6.03
C VAL A 122 -23.24 -16.57 -6.22
N TYR A 123 -22.60 -15.59 -6.85
CA TYR A 123 -21.15 -15.53 -7.01
C TYR A 123 -20.57 -14.53 -6.03
N LEU A 124 -19.86 -15.01 -5.02
CA LEU A 124 -19.15 -14.19 -4.04
C LEU A 124 -17.67 -14.11 -4.42
N ILE A 125 -17.24 -12.95 -4.91
CA ILE A 125 -15.86 -12.71 -5.32
C ILE A 125 -15.20 -11.79 -4.30
N ASP A 126 -14.29 -12.33 -3.49
CA ASP A 126 -13.50 -11.57 -2.53
C ASP A 126 -12.22 -11.04 -3.17
N GLU A 127 -11.79 -9.86 -2.70
CA GLU A 127 -10.70 -9.06 -3.27
C GLU A 127 -10.75 -8.93 -4.80
N VAL A 128 -11.92 -8.58 -5.34
CA VAL A 128 -12.18 -8.55 -6.80
C VAL A 128 -11.17 -7.72 -7.60
N HIS A 129 -10.52 -6.73 -6.99
CA HIS A 129 -9.47 -5.92 -7.61
C HIS A 129 -8.21 -6.72 -8.01
N MET A 130 -8.03 -7.92 -7.45
CA MET A 130 -6.93 -8.83 -7.76
C MET A 130 -7.20 -9.72 -9.00
N LEU A 131 -8.39 -9.63 -9.61
CA LEU A 131 -8.71 -10.40 -10.81
C LEU A 131 -7.82 -10.00 -12.01
N SER A 132 -7.52 -10.98 -12.85
CA SER A 132 -6.83 -10.75 -14.12
C SER A 132 -7.70 -9.93 -15.10
N LYS A 133 -7.05 -9.26 -16.07
CA LYS A 133 -7.76 -8.47 -17.10
C LYS A 133 -8.75 -9.32 -17.92
N SER A 134 -8.40 -10.58 -18.22
CA SER A 134 -9.28 -11.49 -18.96
C SER A 134 -10.50 -11.88 -18.13
N SER A 135 -10.33 -12.17 -16.83
CA SER A 135 -11.43 -12.46 -15.91
C SER A 135 -12.38 -11.28 -15.75
N PHE A 136 -11.86 -10.05 -15.70
CA PHE A 136 -12.68 -8.83 -15.69
C PHE A 136 -13.52 -8.67 -16.95
N ASN A 137 -12.95 -8.94 -18.13
CA ASN A 137 -13.69 -8.87 -19.39
C ASN A 137 -14.80 -9.92 -19.48
N ALA A 138 -14.57 -11.13 -18.94
CA ALA A 138 -15.62 -12.15 -18.83
C ALA A 138 -16.75 -11.68 -17.91
N LEU A 139 -16.40 -11.14 -16.73
CA LEU A 139 -17.36 -10.59 -15.78
C LEU A 139 -18.19 -9.45 -16.39
N LEU A 140 -17.56 -8.54 -17.17
CA LEU A 140 -18.25 -7.41 -17.81
C LEU A 140 -19.36 -7.87 -18.77
N LYS A 141 -19.10 -8.90 -19.58
CA LYS A 141 -20.12 -9.46 -20.50
C LYS A 141 -21.35 -9.94 -19.72
N THR A 142 -21.13 -10.59 -18.59
CA THR A 142 -22.21 -11.12 -17.75
C THR A 142 -22.89 -10.04 -16.89
N LEU A 143 -22.18 -8.99 -16.50
CA LEU A 143 -22.75 -7.85 -15.79
C LEU A 143 -23.61 -6.95 -16.70
N GLU A 144 -23.32 -6.91 -18.00
CA GLU A 144 -24.14 -6.19 -18.98
C GLU A 144 -25.48 -6.87 -19.25
N GLU A 145 -25.48 -8.19 -19.39
CA GLU A 145 -26.68 -8.99 -19.63
C GLU A 145 -26.79 -10.13 -18.59
N PRO A 146 -27.12 -9.80 -17.32
CA PRO A 146 -27.16 -10.80 -16.26
C PRO A 146 -28.39 -11.70 -16.38
N PRO A 147 -28.23 -13.04 -16.26
CA PRO A 147 -29.37 -13.94 -16.13
C PRO A 147 -30.19 -13.62 -14.86
N PRO A 148 -31.53 -13.76 -14.88
CA PRO A 148 -32.38 -13.34 -13.77
C PRO A 148 -32.13 -14.13 -12.47
N HIS A 149 -31.64 -15.37 -12.59
CA HIS A 149 -31.31 -16.25 -11.46
C HIS A 149 -29.90 -16.02 -10.90
N VAL A 150 -29.10 -15.13 -11.47
CA VAL A 150 -27.71 -14.90 -11.06
C VAL A 150 -27.59 -13.62 -10.24
N LYS A 151 -26.80 -13.68 -9.16
CA LYS A 151 -26.46 -12.53 -8.33
C LYS A 151 -24.95 -12.48 -8.07
N PHE A 152 -24.34 -11.33 -8.33
CA PHE A 152 -22.92 -11.08 -8.04
C PHE A 152 -22.77 -10.30 -6.74
N LEU A 153 -21.94 -10.81 -5.84
CA LEU A 153 -21.53 -10.17 -4.61
C LEU A 153 -20.01 -9.97 -4.67
N LEU A 154 -19.58 -8.75 -4.95
CA LEU A 154 -18.18 -8.38 -5.09
C LEU A 154 -17.71 -7.73 -3.79
N ALA A 155 -16.52 -8.09 -3.31
CA ALA A 155 -15.88 -7.46 -2.18
C ALA A 155 -14.47 -6.97 -2.55
N THR A 156 -14.10 -5.78 -2.10
CA THR A 156 -12.76 -5.21 -2.35
C THR A 156 -12.27 -4.37 -1.18
N THR A 157 -10.97 -4.41 -0.88
CA THR A 157 -10.34 -3.39 -0.04
C THR A 157 -10.03 -2.09 -0.77
N ASP A 158 -9.92 -2.14 -2.09
CA ASP A 158 -9.47 -1.04 -2.92
C ASP A 158 -10.42 -0.86 -4.12
N PRO A 159 -11.43 0.03 -4.00
CA PRO A 159 -12.38 0.27 -5.09
C PRO A 159 -11.76 1.09 -6.24
N GLU A 160 -10.69 1.84 -6.00
CA GLU A 160 -10.08 2.71 -7.02
C GLU A 160 -9.35 1.91 -8.11
N LYS A 161 -8.85 0.71 -7.76
CA LYS A 161 -8.26 -0.22 -8.73
C LYS A 161 -9.28 -0.86 -9.68
N LEU A 162 -10.58 -0.74 -9.40
CA LEU A 162 -11.61 -1.33 -10.25
C LEU A 162 -11.90 -0.44 -11.46
N PRO A 163 -12.07 -1.04 -12.66
CA PRO A 163 -12.50 -0.28 -13.83
C PRO A 163 -13.85 0.41 -13.59
N ALA A 164 -13.98 1.66 -14.04
CA ALA A 164 -15.23 2.43 -13.93
C ALA A 164 -16.43 1.71 -14.58
N THR A 165 -16.17 0.86 -15.58
CA THR A 165 -17.18 0.03 -16.25
C THR A 165 -17.83 -1.02 -15.34
N VAL A 166 -17.09 -1.55 -14.36
CA VAL A 166 -17.65 -2.47 -13.35
C VAL A 166 -18.39 -1.66 -12.28
N LEU A 167 -17.78 -0.56 -11.83
CA LEU A 167 -18.34 0.32 -10.81
C LEU A 167 -19.72 0.88 -11.20
N SER A 168 -19.93 1.22 -12.48
CA SER A 168 -21.20 1.76 -12.97
C SER A 168 -22.33 0.74 -13.07
N ARG A 169 -22.00 -0.57 -13.06
CA ARG A 169 -22.94 -1.69 -13.16
C ARG A 169 -23.19 -2.37 -11.81
N CYS A 170 -22.60 -1.86 -10.73
CA CYS A 170 -22.76 -2.43 -9.39
C CYS A 170 -23.41 -1.42 -8.45
N LEU A 171 -24.27 -1.89 -7.55
CA LEU A 171 -24.70 -1.09 -6.41
C LEU A 171 -23.60 -1.10 -5.36
N GLN A 172 -23.02 0.06 -5.08
CA GLN A 172 -21.85 0.18 -4.21
C GLN A 172 -22.24 0.46 -2.77
N PHE A 173 -21.65 -0.30 -1.86
CA PHE A 173 -21.77 -0.15 -0.42
C PHE A 173 -20.39 0.03 0.20
N ASN A 174 -20.15 1.23 0.72
CA ASN A 174 -18.93 1.56 1.43
C ASN A 174 -19.12 1.26 2.93
N LEU A 175 -18.34 0.31 3.41
CA LEU A 175 -18.29 -0.12 4.80
C LEU A 175 -17.20 0.67 5.52
N SER A 176 -17.61 1.42 6.54
CA SER A 176 -16.72 2.29 7.31
C SER A 176 -15.89 1.50 8.32
N ARG A 177 -14.76 2.07 8.76
CA ARG A 177 -14.04 1.51 9.92
C ARG A 177 -14.93 1.58 11.16
N LEU A 178 -14.87 0.55 11.99
CA LEU A 178 -15.58 0.54 13.26
C LEU A 178 -14.84 1.44 14.27
N THR A 179 -15.59 2.11 15.14
CA THR A 179 -14.99 2.90 16.21
C THR A 179 -14.41 1.98 17.29
N PRO A 180 -13.32 2.37 17.98
CA PRO A 180 -12.75 1.55 19.05
C PRO A 180 -13.75 1.23 20.16
N ARG A 181 -14.67 2.14 20.47
CA ARG A 181 -15.76 1.92 21.44
C ARG A 181 -16.68 0.78 21.02
N LEU A 182 -17.20 0.81 19.78
CA LEU A 182 -18.06 -0.27 19.27
C LEU A 182 -17.35 -1.63 19.25
N ILE A 183 -16.05 -1.65 18.95
CA ILE A 183 -15.26 -2.89 19.01
C ILE A 183 -15.14 -3.35 20.47
N SER A 184 -14.79 -2.45 21.40
CA SER A 184 -14.66 -2.75 22.82
C SER A 184 -15.95 -3.32 23.40
N ASP A 185 -17.10 -2.69 23.14
CA ASP A 185 -18.42 -3.15 23.60
C ASP A 185 -18.73 -4.55 23.07
N ARG A 186 -18.35 -4.83 21.81
CA ARG A 186 -18.56 -6.15 21.20
C ARG A 186 -17.63 -7.20 21.81
N LEU A 187 -16.36 -6.87 22.08
CA LEU A 187 -15.43 -7.78 22.75
C LEU A 187 -15.91 -8.08 24.17
N GLU A 188 -16.42 -7.08 24.89
CA GLU A 188 -16.99 -7.24 26.23
C GLU A 188 -18.16 -8.23 26.23
N PHE A 189 -19.09 -8.08 25.29
CA PHE A 189 -20.20 -9.01 25.11
C PHE A 189 -19.71 -10.44 24.88
N ILE A 190 -18.71 -10.62 24.00
CA ILE A 190 -18.16 -11.95 23.68
C ILE A 190 -17.42 -12.56 24.88
N CYS A 191 -16.64 -11.78 25.61
CA CYS A 191 -15.95 -12.27 26.81
C CYS A 191 -16.94 -12.70 27.90
N LYS A 192 -18.07 -11.98 28.07
CA LYS A 192 -19.14 -12.37 29.00
C LYS A 192 -19.78 -13.71 28.61
N GLU A 193 -20.11 -13.89 27.33
CA GLU A 193 -20.71 -15.12 26.80
C GLU A 193 -19.77 -16.33 26.86
N GLU A 194 -18.47 -16.13 26.63
CA GLU A 194 -17.45 -17.18 26.74
C GLU A 194 -16.97 -17.41 28.19
N ASN A 195 -17.47 -16.63 29.15
CA ASN A 195 -17.09 -16.66 30.57
C ASN A 195 -15.58 -16.47 30.81
N ILE A 196 -15.00 -15.49 30.12
CA ILE A 196 -13.58 -15.12 30.19
C ILE A 196 -13.45 -13.91 31.13
N GLY A 197 -12.53 -13.95 32.08
CA GLY A 197 -12.23 -12.78 32.91
C GLY A 197 -11.49 -11.72 32.11
N PHE A 198 -11.92 -10.46 32.18
CA PHE A 198 -11.32 -9.37 31.41
C PHE A 198 -11.28 -8.06 32.20
N GLU A 199 -10.33 -7.20 31.84
CA GLU A 199 -10.26 -5.80 32.26
C GLU A 199 -10.68 -4.87 31.11
N ALA A 200 -11.46 -3.83 31.41
CA ALA A 200 -11.98 -2.91 30.39
C ALA A 200 -10.86 -2.17 29.63
N ALA A 201 -9.78 -1.79 30.33
CA ALA A 201 -8.61 -1.16 29.72
C ALA A 201 -7.94 -2.08 28.68
N ALA A 202 -7.80 -3.38 28.99
CA ALA A 202 -7.22 -4.37 28.09
C ALA A 202 -8.02 -4.50 26.77
N LEU A 203 -9.36 -4.53 26.86
CA LEU A 203 -10.23 -4.56 25.69
C LEU A 203 -10.10 -3.29 24.83
N HIS A 204 -9.95 -2.13 25.47
CA HIS A 204 -9.72 -0.87 24.76
C HIS A 204 -8.38 -0.86 24.01
N HIS A 205 -7.31 -1.43 24.60
CA HIS A 205 -6.02 -1.60 23.91
C HIS A 205 -6.14 -2.50 22.68
N ILE A 206 -6.84 -3.62 22.79
CA ILE A 206 -7.11 -4.54 21.67
C ILE A 206 -7.94 -3.82 20.58
N ALA A 207 -9.01 -3.13 20.96
CA ALA A 207 -9.86 -2.40 20.04
C ALA A 207 -9.11 -1.32 19.24
N ARG A 208 -8.19 -0.62 19.90
CA ARG A 208 -7.33 0.38 19.24
C ARG A 208 -6.28 -0.26 18.35
N ALA A 209 -5.68 -1.37 18.78
CA ALA A 209 -4.71 -2.12 17.97
C ALA A 209 -5.33 -2.74 16.71
N ALA A 210 -6.63 -3.04 16.73
CA ALA A 210 -7.35 -3.61 15.61
C ALA A 210 -7.69 -2.61 14.48
N ASP A 211 -7.41 -1.32 14.63
CA ASP A 211 -7.59 -0.26 13.62
C ASP A 211 -8.95 -0.30 12.87
N GLY A 212 -10.03 -0.56 13.61
CA GLY A 212 -11.39 -0.59 13.07
C GLY A 212 -11.82 -1.90 12.41
N SER A 213 -10.99 -2.95 12.48
CA SER A 213 -11.29 -4.30 11.98
C SER A 213 -11.76 -5.22 13.12
N LEU A 214 -13.02 -5.66 13.09
CA LEU A 214 -13.54 -6.59 14.10
C LEU A 214 -12.88 -7.97 14.01
N ARG A 215 -12.53 -8.42 12.79
CA ARG A 215 -11.84 -9.70 12.59
C ARG A 215 -10.48 -9.72 13.26
N ASP A 216 -9.73 -8.63 13.12
CA ASP A 216 -8.40 -8.52 13.72
C ASP A 216 -8.52 -8.34 15.24
N ALA A 217 -9.51 -7.59 15.72
CA ALA A 217 -9.82 -7.47 17.15
C ALA A 217 -10.08 -8.84 17.81
N LEU A 218 -10.91 -9.70 17.20
CA LEU A 218 -11.16 -11.05 17.70
C LEU A 218 -9.93 -11.95 17.65
N SER A 219 -9.10 -11.79 16.62
CA SER A 219 -7.85 -12.55 16.49
C SER A 219 -6.83 -12.14 17.55
N LEU A 220 -6.74 -10.84 17.85
CA LEU A 220 -5.93 -10.30 18.94
C LEU A 220 -6.46 -10.71 20.32
N LEU A 221 -7.79 -10.78 20.49
CA LEU A 221 -8.40 -11.29 21.71
C LEU A 221 -8.05 -12.77 21.94
N ASP A 222 -8.15 -13.62 20.91
CA ASP A 222 -7.71 -15.03 21.00
C ASP A 222 -6.23 -15.15 21.40
N GLN A 223 -5.37 -14.32 20.81
CA GLN A 223 -3.95 -14.27 21.18
C GLN A 223 -3.76 -13.83 22.62
N ALA A 224 -4.49 -12.81 23.07
CA ALA A 224 -4.45 -12.32 24.45
C ALA A 224 -4.90 -13.39 25.45
N ILE A 225 -5.97 -14.14 25.14
CA ILE A 225 -6.44 -15.25 25.99
C ILE A 225 -5.36 -16.33 26.11
N ALA A 226 -4.72 -16.68 25.01
CA ALA A 226 -3.64 -17.67 24.99
C ALA A 226 -2.40 -17.19 25.76
N TYR A 227 -2.04 -15.90 25.63
CA TYR A 227 -0.89 -15.31 26.28
C TYR A 227 -1.07 -15.17 27.79
N CYS A 228 -2.26 -14.75 28.25
CA CYS A 228 -2.54 -14.46 29.65
C CYS A 228 -3.06 -15.67 30.45
N GLY A 229 -3.14 -16.85 29.84
CA GLY A 229 -3.62 -18.07 30.52
C GLY A 229 -5.10 -18.04 30.90
N GLY A 230 -5.94 -17.34 30.14
CA GLY A 230 -7.41 -17.35 30.29
C GLY A 230 -8.04 -16.13 30.96
N LYS A 231 -7.27 -15.18 31.50
CA LYS A 231 -7.77 -13.87 31.95
C LYS A 231 -7.10 -12.74 31.19
N VAL A 232 -7.87 -11.88 30.57
CA VAL A 232 -7.37 -10.78 29.73
C VAL A 232 -7.11 -9.55 30.60
N GLU A 233 -5.87 -9.43 31.07
CA GLU A 233 -5.38 -8.33 31.93
C GLU A 233 -4.62 -7.26 31.12
N GLU A 234 -4.64 -6.01 31.58
CA GLU A 234 -4.09 -4.86 30.84
C GLU A 234 -2.58 -4.99 30.62
N SER A 235 -1.80 -5.27 31.67
CA SER A 235 -0.34 -5.30 31.58
C SER A 235 0.19 -6.38 30.63
N PRO A 236 -0.28 -7.65 30.71
CA PRO A 236 0.09 -8.69 29.74
C PRO A 236 -0.36 -8.38 28.30
N VAL A 237 -1.56 -7.81 28.11
CA VAL A 237 -2.05 -7.43 26.77
C VAL A 237 -1.21 -6.30 26.19
N ALA A 238 -0.83 -5.32 27.01
CA ALA A 238 0.02 -4.23 26.57
C ALA A 238 1.41 -4.72 26.15
N ALA A 239 1.98 -5.68 26.89
CA ALA A 239 3.23 -6.35 26.53
C ALA A 239 3.09 -7.15 25.23
N MET A 240 2.00 -7.92 25.06
CA MET A 240 1.73 -8.69 23.85
C MET A 240 1.60 -7.81 22.60
N LEU A 241 0.89 -6.70 22.70
CA LEU A 241 0.66 -5.78 21.57
C LEU A 241 1.89 -4.94 21.22
N GLY A 242 3.00 -5.09 21.95
CA GLY A 242 4.16 -4.22 21.84
C GLY A 242 3.77 -2.75 22.03
N THR A 243 2.67 -2.48 22.74
CA THR A 243 2.30 -1.11 23.07
C THR A 243 3.28 -0.64 24.11
N ILE A 244 4.15 0.29 23.71
CA ILE A 244 4.98 1.03 24.64
C ILE A 244 4.05 1.59 25.70
N ASN A 245 4.37 1.35 26.97
CA ASN A 245 3.65 1.93 28.08
C ASN A 245 3.61 3.46 27.84
N ARG A 246 2.42 4.04 27.74
CA ARG A 246 2.24 5.47 27.38
C ARG A 246 3.02 6.40 28.33
N ASN A 247 3.36 5.91 29.52
CA ASN A 247 4.27 6.56 30.47
C ASN A 247 5.64 6.91 29.86
N TYR A 248 6.19 6.09 28.96
CA TYR A 248 7.44 6.40 28.27
C TYR A 248 7.28 7.56 27.28
N VAL A 249 6.16 7.64 26.56
CA VAL A 249 5.88 8.75 25.64
C VAL A 249 5.75 10.06 26.43
N TRP A 250 5.03 10.03 27.55
CA TRP A 250 4.91 11.17 28.47
C TRP A 250 6.25 11.57 29.07
N ARG A 251 7.06 10.61 29.54
CA ARG A 251 8.41 10.85 30.05
C ARG A 251 9.30 11.48 28.98
N LEU A 252 9.28 10.95 27.76
CA LEU A 252 10.05 11.50 26.64
C LEU A 252 9.58 12.90 26.24
N ALA A 253 8.27 13.17 26.24
CA ALA A 253 7.74 14.50 25.96
C ALA A 253 8.16 15.51 27.04
N LYS A 254 8.19 15.11 28.31
CA LYS A 254 8.69 15.94 29.42
C LYS A 254 10.19 16.22 29.30
N LEU A 255 11.00 15.18 29.05
CA LEU A 255 12.44 15.35 28.83
C LEU A 255 12.75 16.22 27.61
N LEU A 256 11.93 16.10 26.56
CA LEU A 256 12.00 16.96 25.38
C LEU A 256 11.64 18.40 25.70
N ALA A 257 10.65 18.64 26.57
CA ALA A 257 10.33 19.98 27.09
C ALA A 257 11.50 20.57 27.87
N ASP A 258 12.05 19.80 28.81
CA ASP A 258 13.18 20.19 29.67
C ASP A 258 14.51 20.35 28.90
N GLY A 259 14.60 19.79 27.70
CA GLY A 259 15.82 19.84 26.87
C GLY A 259 16.91 18.86 27.30
N ASP A 260 16.55 17.83 28.07
CA ASP A 260 17.49 16.85 28.63
C ASP A 260 17.83 15.77 27.61
N ALA A 261 18.93 15.97 26.88
CA ALA A 261 19.42 15.01 25.89
C ALA A 261 19.87 13.68 26.52
N GLU A 262 20.47 13.71 27.71
CA GLU A 262 20.98 12.51 28.39
C GLU A 262 19.81 11.65 28.87
N GLY A 263 18.80 12.29 29.48
CA GLY A 263 17.57 11.62 29.90
C GLY A 263 16.81 10.98 28.73
N ILE A 264 16.76 11.64 27.56
CA ILE A 264 16.12 11.07 26.35
C ILE A 264 16.83 9.81 25.88
N ILE A 265 18.16 9.86 25.75
CA ILE A 265 18.93 8.69 25.29
C ILE A 265 18.82 7.53 26.29
N SER A 266 18.86 7.81 27.60
CA SER A 266 18.63 6.78 28.63
C SER A 266 17.22 6.19 28.54
N ALA A 267 16.20 7.02 28.33
CA ALA A 267 14.82 6.54 28.19
C ALA A 267 14.64 5.68 26.93
N ILE A 268 15.29 6.04 25.82
CA ILE A 268 15.31 5.23 24.60
C ILE A 268 16.01 3.88 24.86
N ALA A 269 17.11 3.86 25.61
CA ALA A 269 17.79 2.63 25.99
C ALA A 269 16.91 1.71 26.87
N GLU A 270 16.16 2.27 27.82
CA GLU A 270 15.19 1.50 28.63
C GLU A 270 14.06 0.90 27.78
N ILE A 271 13.58 1.63 26.76
CA ILE A 271 12.54 1.16 25.83
C ILE A 271 13.07 0.01 24.96
N ASP A 272 14.33 0.07 24.55
CA ASP A 272 15.01 -0.95 23.75
C ASP A 272 15.02 -2.33 24.45
N GLU A 273 15.11 -2.36 25.78
CA GLU A 273 15.08 -3.59 26.59
C GLU A 273 13.69 -4.26 26.64
N HIS A 274 12.60 -3.52 26.40
CA HIS A 274 11.22 -3.95 26.64
C HIS A 274 10.38 -4.13 25.35
N PHE A 275 11.05 -4.37 24.21
CA PHE A 275 10.46 -4.54 22.87
C PHE A 275 10.15 -3.21 22.15
N PRO A 276 11.08 -2.69 21.31
CA PRO A 276 10.93 -1.35 20.76
C PRO A 276 10.22 -1.34 19.40
N ASP A 277 8.99 -0.84 19.36
CA ASP A 277 8.40 -0.31 18.12
C ASP A 277 8.63 1.21 18.04
N TYR A 278 9.79 1.60 17.51
CA TYR A 278 10.17 3.01 17.32
C TYR A 278 9.25 3.76 16.35
N GLY A 279 8.63 3.05 15.40
CA GLY A 279 7.66 3.66 14.48
C GLY A 279 6.40 4.09 15.23
N ARG A 280 5.92 3.21 16.11
CA ARG A 280 4.79 3.49 17.01
C ARG A 280 5.14 4.52 18.07
N LEU A 281 6.36 4.52 18.60
CA LEU A 281 6.84 5.56 19.52
C LEU A 281 6.72 6.96 18.92
N LEU A 282 7.23 7.15 17.70
CA LEU A 282 7.18 8.43 16.99
C LEU A 282 5.74 8.80 16.60
N GLU A 283 4.89 7.82 16.29
CA GLU A 283 3.47 8.04 16.06
C GLU A 283 2.72 8.52 17.31
N ASP A 284 2.93 7.86 18.45
CA ASP A 284 2.29 8.22 19.71
C ASP A 284 2.80 9.58 20.22
N LEU A 285 4.09 9.89 20.03
CA LEU A 285 4.64 11.21 20.28
C LEU A 285 3.99 12.27 19.37
N ALA A 286 3.86 12.01 18.07
CA ALA A 286 3.19 12.94 17.14
C ALA A 286 1.73 13.19 17.54
N ARG A 287 1.01 12.15 17.98
CA ARG A 287 -0.36 12.28 18.48
C ARG A 287 -0.44 13.11 19.77
N LEU A 288 0.52 12.92 20.69
CA LEU A 288 0.60 13.73 21.91
C LEU A 288 0.88 15.20 21.58
N LEU A 289 1.84 15.48 20.71
CA LEU A 289 2.17 16.85 20.25
C LEU A 289 0.98 17.52 19.54
N GLN A 290 0.23 16.77 18.72
CA GLN A 290 -1.01 17.26 18.12
C GLN A 290 -2.02 17.68 19.20
N ARG A 291 -2.21 16.87 20.24
CA ARG A 291 -3.12 17.21 21.35
C ARG A 291 -2.69 18.46 22.10
N ILE A 292 -1.38 18.58 22.38
CA ILE A 292 -0.80 19.77 23.00
C ILE A 292 -1.07 21.00 22.13
N ALA A 293 -0.86 20.92 20.81
CA ALA A 293 -1.12 22.02 19.88
C ALA A 293 -2.61 22.43 19.88
N ILE A 294 -3.53 21.47 19.89
CA ILE A 294 -4.97 21.76 19.96
C ILE A 294 -5.30 22.42 21.30
N HIS A 295 -4.77 21.92 22.42
CA HIS A 295 -4.99 22.51 23.74
C HIS A 295 -4.49 23.95 23.84
N GLN A 296 -3.33 24.26 23.25
CA GLN A 296 -2.78 25.62 23.20
C GLN A 296 -3.65 26.61 22.41
N VAL A 297 -4.40 26.14 21.40
CA VAL A 297 -5.22 27.00 20.52
C VAL A 297 -6.68 27.08 20.97
N VAL A 298 -7.26 25.94 21.38
CA VAL A 298 -8.69 25.78 21.63
C VAL A 298 -9.03 25.72 23.13
N GLY A 299 -8.06 25.40 24.01
CA GLY A 299 -8.28 25.22 25.45
C GLY A 299 -8.66 23.78 25.81
N GLU A 300 -9.55 23.58 26.79
CA GLU A 300 -10.06 22.25 27.15
C GLU A 300 -10.75 21.61 25.95
N VAL A 301 -10.17 20.50 25.47
CA VAL A 301 -10.80 19.67 24.46
C VAL A 301 -11.48 18.55 25.24
N ASP A 302 -12.81 18.49 25.18
CA ASP A 302 -13.60 17.31 25.51
C ASP A 302 -13.25 16.19 24.51
N THR A 303 -12.05 15.63 24.63
CA THR A 303 -11.80 14.32 24.03
C THR A 303 -12.19 13.28 25.03
N GLU A 304 -13.26 12.58 24.68
CA GLU A 304 -13.75 11.26 25.10
C GLU A 304 -12.73 10.15 25.46
N ASP A 305 -11.44 10.44 25.40
CA ASP A 305 -10.38 9.63 26.00
C ASP A 305 -10.17 10.16 27.42
N GLU A 306 -10.79 9.50 28.40
CA GLU A 306 -10.40 9.62 29.81
C GLU A 306 -8.86 9.46 29.91
N PHE A 307 -8.26 10.17 30.87
CA PHE A 307 -6.86 10.10 31.33
C PHE A 307 -5.91 11.24 30.91
N ASP A 308 -5.50 11.97 31.96
CA ASP A 308 -4.45 12.99 32.16
C ASP A 308 -4.57 14.35 31.47
N SER A 309 -5.68 15.06 31.74
CA SER A 309 -5.80 16.51 31.46
C SER A 309 -4.78 17.36 32.26
N SER A 310 -4.35 16.91 33.45
CA SER A 310 -3.44 17.68 34.31
C SER A 310 -1.99 17.70 33.79
N ASP A 311 -1.47 16.56 33.35
CA ASP A 311 -0.11 16.47 32.81
C ASP A 311 -0.01 17.11 31.42
N LEU A 312 -1.11 17.05 30.65
CA LEU A 312 -1.20 17.72 29.36
C LEU A 312 -1.08 19.24 29.48
N ALA A 313 -1.78 19.84 30.45
CA ALA A 313 -1.72 21.28 30.69
C ALA A 313 -0.31 21.73 31.13
N ALA A 314 0.37 20.93 31.96
CA ALA A 314 1.74 21.23 32.41
C ALA A 314 2.73 21.22 31.24
N ILE A 315 2.69 20.21 30.37
CA ILE A 315 3.56 20.14 29.20
C ILE A 315 3.21 21.24 28.19
N ALA A 316 1.92 21.50 27.95
CA ALA A 316 1.46 22.54 27.04
C ALA A 316 1.91 23.94 27.47
N ALA A 317 2.06 24.20 28.76
CA ALA A 317 2.61 25.46 29.27
C ALA A 317 4.14 25.56 29.12
N SER A 318 4.85 24.43 29.09
CA SER A 318 6.31 24.38 29.00
C SER A 318 6.88 24.48 27.58
N LEU A 319 6.06 24.22 26.57
CA LEU A 319 6.46 24.23 25.15
C LEU A 319 5.86 25.42 24.41
N THR A 320 6.63 26.09 23.56
CA THR A 320 6.06 27.12 22.68
C THR A 320 5.26 26.47 21.53
N ALA A 321 4.28 27.18 20.98
CA ALA A 321 3.52 26.68 19.82
C ALA A 321 4.43 26.40 18.60
N ALA A 322 5.53 27.14 18.46
CA ALA A 322 6.52 26.92 17.42
C ALA A 322 7.30 25.61 17.64
N ASP A 323 7.70 25.31 18.89
CA ASP A 323 8.36 24.05 19.24
C ASP A 323 7.44 22.86 18.98
N VAL A 324 6.18 22.94 19.38
CA VAL A 324 5.22 21.84 19.20
C VAL A 324 5.05 21.51 17.72
N GLN A 325 4.91 22.52 16.85
CA GLN A 325 4.79 22.32 15.40
C GLN A 325 6.07 21.73 14.79
N LEU A 326 7.24 22.23 15.20
CA LEU A 326 8.52 21.70 14.75
C LEU A 326 8.70 20.23 15.17
N PHE A 327 8.44 19.91 16.43
CA PHE A 327 8.57 18.55 16.96
C PHE A 327 7.60 17.60 16.27
N TYR A 328 6.38 18.05 16.04
CA TYR A 328 5.38 17.27 15.30
C TYR A 328 5.88 16.95 13.88
N GLN A 329 6.42 17.93 13.17
CA GLN A 329 6.98 17.72 11.83
C GLN A 329 8.18 16.76 11.86
N ILE A 330 9.10 16.92 12.81
CA ILE A 330 10.27 16.05 12.94
C ILE A 330 9.84 14.61 13.29
N ALA A 331 8.81 14.41 14.12
CA ALA A 331 8.27 13.10 14.45
C ALA A 331 7.68 12.41 13.22
N LEU A 332 6.93 13.14 12.39
CA LEU A 332 6.37 12.60 11.14
C LEU A 332 7.46 12.22 10.13
N VAL A 333 8.45 13.10 9.93
CA VAL A 333 9.58 12.83 9.02
C VAL A 333 10.44 11.68 9.55
N GLY A 334 10.73 11.66 10.85
CA GLY A 334 11.44 10.58 11.52
C GLY A 334 10.76 9.23 11.33
N ARG A 335 9.43 9.16 11.49
CA ARG A 335 8.64 7.94 11.25
C ARG A 335 8.70 7.50 9.79
N ARG A 336 8.54 8.42 8.85
CA ARG A 336 8.58 8.13 7.40
C ARG A 336 9.95 7.56 7.01
N ASP A 337 11.02 8.18 7.50
CA ASP A 337 12.40 7.87 7.11
C ASP A 337 13.05 6.81 8.01
N LEU A 338 12.33 6.26 9.00
CA LEU A 338 12.83 5.32 9.99
C LEU A 338 13.45 4.06 9.35
N HIS A 339 12.82 3.56 8.28
CA HIS A 339 13.28 2.37 7.54
C HIS A 339 14.54 2.63 6.70
N LEU A 340 14.94 3.88 6.53
CA LEU A 340 16.18 4.27 5.82
C LEU A 340 17.36 4.41 6.77
N ALA A 341 17.13 4.42 8.09
CA ALA A 341 18.18 4.51 9.09
C ALA A 341 19.00 3.21 9.14
N PRO A 342 20.30 3.27 9.55
CA PRO A 342 21.14 2.09 9.71
C PRO A 342 20.52 1.03 10.64
N ASP A 343 19.85 1.51 11.68
CA ASP A 343 19.02 0.73 12.58
C ASP A 343 17.86 1.60 13.11
N PRO A 344 16.69 1.01 13.44
CA PRO A 344 15.52 1.77 13.89
C PRO A 344 15.76 2.61 15.15
N LYS A 345 16.64 2.14 16.06
CA LYS A 345 16.98 2.85 17.30
C LYS A 345 17.74 4.15 17.00
N SER A 346 18.81 4.08 16.20
CA SER A 346 19.55 5.24 15.72
C SER A 346 18.65 6.22 14.97
N GLY A 347 17.68 5.73 14.21
CA GLY A 347 16.67 6.56 13.54
C GLY A 347 15.79 7.36 14.52
N ALA A 348 15.36 6.71 15.62
CA ALA A 348 14.62 7.37 16.70
C ALA A 348 15.51 8.37 17.46
N GLU A 349 16.70 7.97 17.88
CA GLU A 349 17.67 8.84 18.57
C GLU A 349 17.96 10.11 17.75
N MET A 350 18.23 9.95 16.45
CA MET A 350 18.44 11.09 15.55
C MET A 350 17.21 11.98 15.41
N SER A 351 16.00 11.42 15.48
CA SER A 351 14.75 12.20 15.44
C SER A 351 14.63 13.07 16.69
N PHE A 352 14.86 12.52 17.87
CA PHE A 352 14.83 13.29 19.13
C PHE A 352 15.96 14.32 19.22
N LEU A 353 17.20 13.96 18.81
CA LEU A 353 18.32 14.89 18.77
C LEU A 353 18.06 16.06 17.80
N ARG A 354 17.41 15.80 16.66
CA ARG A 354 16.97 16.87 15.75
C ARG A 354 15.94 17.77 16.40
N MET A 355 14.97 17.23 17.15
CA MET A 355 14.01 18.06 17.88
C MET A 355 14.72 19.02 18.84
N LEU A 356 15.70 18.54 19.61
CA LEU A 356 16.49 19.40 20.50
C LEU A 356 17.34 20.42 19.75
N ALA A 357 17.99 20.02 18.65
CA ALA A 357 18.92 20.88 17.91
C ALA A 357 18.24 22.00 17.13
N PHE A 358 17.01 21.78 16.66
CA PHE A 358 16.29 22.75 15.82
C PHE A 358 15.31 23.63 16.59
N ARG A 359 15.30 23.58 17.93
CA ARG A 359 14.47 24.47 18.75
C ARG A 359 14.67 25.93 18.32
N PRO A 360 13.62 26.63 17.85
CA PRO A 360 13.71 28.05 17.57
C PRO A 360 14.20 28.76 18.82
N ALA A 361 15.39 29.36 18.76
CA ALA A 361 15.91 30.13 19.87
C ALA A 361 14.87 31.20 20.23
N GLU A 362 14.45 31.23 21.49
CA GLU A 362 13.84 32.43 22.03
C GLU A 362 14.77 33.58 21.67
N ALA A 363 14.22 34.64 21.07
CA ALA A 363 14.96 35.84 20.74
C ALA A 363 15.46 36.49 22.04
N GLY A 364 16.55 35.97 22.60
CA GLY A 364 16.96 36.31 23.96
C GLY A 364 17.70 35.24 24.76
N SER A 365 18.47 34.34 24.17
CA SER A 365 19.51 33.65 24.96
C SER A 365 20.78 33.44 24.15
N THR A 366 21.82 34.08 24.67
CA THR A 366 23.15 34.28 24.13
C THR A 366 23.84 33.00 23.66
N ALA A 367 24.45 33.11 22.49
CA ALA A 367 25.62 32.36 22.09
C ALA A 367 26.62 32.24 23.25
N SER A 368 26.78 31.03 23.76
CA SER A 368 27.93 30.64 24.56
C SER A 368 28.13 29.14 24.44
N ALA A 369 28.91 28.74 23.42
CA ALA A 369 29.86 27.65 23.51
C ALA A 369 30.56 27.43 22.16
N VAL A 370 31.38 28.38 21.68
CA VAL A 370 32.68 28.02 21.09
C VAL A 370 33.64 29.20 21.26
N SER A 371 34.52 29.12 22.25
CA SER A 371 35.71 29.97 22.33
C SER A 371 36.81 29.19 23.04
N SER A 372 37.68 28.53 22.24
CA SER A 372 39.12 28.84 22.18
C SER A 372 39.92 27.67 21.61
N ALA A 373 40.47 27.82 20.39
CA ALA A 373 41.87 27.54 20.08
C ALA A 373 42.19 27.82 18.59
N GLY A 374 42.95 28.91 18.36
CA GLY A 374 43.81 29.17 17.19
C GLY A 374 43.11 29.45 15.84
N GLY A 375 43.09 30.64 15.25
CA GLY A 375 44.01 31.77 15.35
C GLY A 375 44.90 31.89 14.12
N THR A 376 44.36 32.29 12.96
CA THR A 376 45.12 33.03 11.95
C THR A 376 44.22 33.99 11.15
N LYS A 377 44.65 35.25 11.19
CA LYS A 377 44.10 36.48 10.63
C LYS A 377 43.87 36.40 9.11
N ARG A 378 42.80 37.04 8.58
CA ARG A 378 42.84 38.44 8.08
C ARG A 378 41.52 38.94 7.45
N ALA A 379 41.18 40.16 7.87
CA ALA A 379 40.56 41.29 7.14
C ALA A 379 39.14 41.15 6.52
N GLY A 380 38.22 41.96 7.07
CA GLY A 380 36.90 42.24 6.50
C GLY A 380 36.89 43.38 5.46
N PRO A 381 35.76 44.10 5.29
CA PRO A 381 34.91 43.91 4.12
C PRO A 381 34.67 45.22 3.33
N ALA A 382 34.27 45.10 2.05
CA ALA A 382 33.70 46.21 1.31
C ALA A 382 32.53 45.75 0.42
N LYS A 383 31.40 46.45 0.61
CA LYS A 383 30.09 46.36 -0.05
C LYS A 383 30.18 46.34 -1.58
N ALA A 384 29.33 45.56 -2.23
CA ALA A 384 28.89 45.81 -3.60
C ALA A 384 27.38 45.56 -3.72
N ALA A 385 26.67 46.62 -4.12
CA ALA A 385 25.25 46.68 -4.36
C ALA A 385 24.88 46.10 -5.75
N ALA A 386 23.64 45.63 -5.86
CA ALA A 386 22.94 45.21 -7.08
C ALA A 386 22.85 46.37 -8.10
N GLN A 387 22.92 46.18 -9.42
CA GLN A 387 22.02 45.56 -10.42
C GLN A 387 22.63 45.87 -11.82
N PRO A 388 22.00 45.61 -12.99
CA PRO A 388 21.35 44.41 -13.52
C PRO A 388 21.93 43.99 -14.90
N SER A 389 21.56 42.78 -15.31
CA SER A 389 21.92 42.09 -16.56
C SER A 389 21.14 42.54 -17.79
N ARG A 390 21.83 42.68 -18.94
CA ARG A 390 21.35 42.35 -20.31
C ARG A 390 22.50 42.52 -21.34
N PRO A 391 22.40 41.99 -22.57
CA PRO A 391 22.32 40.59 -22.98
C PRO A 391 23.51 40.21 -23.90
N VAL A 392 24.00 38.96 -23.88
CA VAL A 392 25.01 38.52 -24.86
C VAL A 392 24.34 37.95 -26.10
N LYS A 393 24.50 38.68 -27.22
CA LYS A 393 24.25 38.20 -28.58
C LYS A 393 25.42 37.32 -29.05
N LYS A 394 25.03 36.26 -29.76
CA LYS A 394 25.76 35.40 -30.70
C LYS A 394 27.15 35.88 -31.14
N THR A 395 28.11 34.98 -31.01
CA THR A 395 29.19 34.83 -32.00
C THR A 395 29.38 33.34 -32.28
N ALA A 396 29.09 32.97 -33.52
CA ALA A 396 29.53 31.71 -34.09
C ALA A 396 31.02 31.82 -34.43
N ALA A 397 31.77 30.77 -34.11
CA ALA A 397 33.01 30.45 -34.79
C ALA A 397 33.14 28.93 -34.80
N ALA A 398 32.98 28.36 -35.98
CA ALA A 398 33.25 26.97 -36.29
C ALA A 398 34.73 26.78 -36.64
N ALA A 399 35.32 25.71 -36.11
CA ALA A 399 36.36 24.89 -36.72
C ALA A 399 36.40 23.63 -35.83
N GLY A 400 35.94 22.47 -36.26
CA GLY A 400 36.50 21.75 -37.40
C GLY A 400 37.40 20.65 -36.86
N GLY A 401 36.79 19.67 -36.16
CA GLY A 401 37.40 18.39 -35.82
C GLY A 401 36.46 17.31 -36.32
N ALA A 402 36.97 16.38 -37.12
CA ALA A 402 36.18 15.31 -37.72
C ALA A 402 35.51 14.46 -36.63
N SER A 403 34.20 14.59 -36.52
CA SER A 403 33.33 13.85 -35.61
C SER A 403 33.48 12.34 -35.85
N LYS A 404 33.96 11.61 -34.83
CA LYS A 404 34.11 10.15 -34.85
C LYS A 404 32.80 9.37 -34.80
N TRP A 405 31.67 10.01 -34.55
CA TRP A 405 30.38 9.32 -34.49
C TRP A 405 29.60 9.52 -35.80
N GLN A 406 29.62 8.49 -36.65
CA GLN A 406 28.81 8.38 -37.87
C GLN A 406 27.84 7.20 -37.86
N ASP A 407 27.92 6.31 -36.86
CA ASP A 407 27.14 5.07 -36.84
C ASP A 407 25.75 5.23 -36.18
N PRO A 408 24.69 4.68 -36.79
CA PRO A 408 23.32 4.63 -36.24
C PRO A 408 23.16 3.64 -35.07
N ASP A 409 24.22 2.95 -34.65
CA ASP A 409 24.17 1.91 -33.62
C ASP A 409 24.29 2.49 -32.19
N TRP A 410 23.20 3.11 -31.72
CA TRP A 410 23.06 3.59 -30.34
C TRP A 410 23.14 2.44 -29.31
N ASN A 411 22.70 1.23 -29.69
CA ASN A 411 22.72 0.04 -28.84
C ASN A 411 24.15 -0.43 -28.53
N GLY A 412 25.00 -0.50 -29.56
CA GLY A 412 26.42 -0.79 -29.40
C GLY A 412 27.13 0.23 -28.51
N LEU A 413 26.76 1.51 -28.64
CA LEU A 413 27.35 2.61 -27.89
C LEU A 413 27.03 2.56 -26.38
N ILE A 414 25.80 2.22 -25.99
CA ILE A 414 25.44 2.08 -24.56
C ILE A 414 26.31 1.01 -23.89
N SER A 415 26.63 -0.05 -24.62
CA SER A 415 27.46 -1.15 -24.12
C SER A 415 28.92 -0.72 -23.90
N SER A 416 29.46 0.19 -24.73
CA SER A 416 30.82 0.71 -24.59
C SER A 416 30.96 1.84 -23.56
N LEU A 417 29.86 2.55 -23.23
CA LEU A 417 29.85 3.67 -22.29
C LEU A 417 29.92 3.25 -20.80
N HIS A 418 29.77 1.95 -20.49
CA HIS A 418 29.79 1.39 -19.12
C HIS A 418 28.96 2.19 -18.09
N LEU A 419 27.80 2.73 -18.52
CA LEU A 419 26.92 3.54 -17.68
C LEU A 419 26.37 2.71 -16.51
N LYS A 420 26.29 3.29 -15.31
CA LYS A 420 25.77 2.63 -14.10
C LYS A 420 24.47 3.27 -13.62
N GLY A 421 23.58 2.44 -13.07
CA GLY A 421 22.37 2.87 -12.37
C GLY A 421 21.40 3.70 -13.21
N ALA A 422 20.95 4.82 -12.67
CA ALA A 422 19.87 5.62 -13.24
C ALA A 422 20.21 6.29 -14.60
N VAL A 423 21.49 6.52 -14.89
CA VAL A 423 21.93 7.09 -16.19
C VAL A 423 21.84 6.06 -17.29
N ARG A 424 22.12 4.78 -16.99
CA ARG A 424 21.93 3.66 -17.93
C ARG A 424 20.44 3.46 -18.23
N MET A 425 19.59 3.50 -17.20
CA MET A 425 18.14 3.40 -17.39
C MET A 425 17.60 4.52 -18.29
N LEU A 426 18.13 5.74 -18.17
CA LEU A 426 17.76 6.84 -19.07
C LEU A 426 18.28 6.60 -20.51
N ALA A 427 19.50 6.10 -20.68
CA ALA A 427 20.08 5.85 -22.00
C ALA A 427 19.34 4.75 -22.79
N ILE A 428 18.93 3.66 -22.12
CA ILE A 428 18.24 2.53 -22.77
C ILE A 428 16.78 2.90 -23.13
N ASN A 429 16.15 3.81 -22.40
CA ASN A 429 14.79 4.30 -22.70
C ASN A 429 14.75 5.45 -23.73
N CYS A 430 15.89 5.80 -24.32
CA CYS A 430 16.01 6.84 -25.34
C CYS A 430 16.40 6.24 -26.69
N ALA A 431 15.71 6.67 -27.76
CA ALA A 431 16.13 6.44 -29.13
C ALA A 431 16.86 7.67 -29.67
N TYR A 432 17.94 7.45 -30.41
CA TYR A 432 18.66 8.54 -31.09
C TYR A 432 17.88 9.02 -32.32
N LEU A 433 17.74 10.34 -32.46
CA LEU A 433 17.09 10.97 -33.61
C LEU A 433 18.12 11.58 -34.57
N ARG A 434 18.92 12.53 -34.09
CA ARG A 434 19.86 13.29 -34.93
C ARG A 434 20.92 14.02 -34.11
N ARG A 435 21.99 14.44 -34.79
CA ARG A 435 23.05 15.29 -34.26
C ARG A 435 23.07 16.63 -34.98
N ASP A 436 22.82 17.70 -34.23
CA ASP A 436 22.93 19.08 -34.70
C ASP A 436 24.20 19.71 -34.08
N GLY A 437 25.33 19.58 -34.78
CA GLY A 437 26.63 20.06 -34.31
C GLY A 437 27.12 19.35 -33.04
N ASN A 438 27.15 20.06 -31.92
CA ASN A 438 27.48 19.49 -30.60
C ASN A 438 26.26 19.08 -29.78
N THR A 439 25.05 19.13 -30.34
CA THR A 439 23.83 18.73 -29.64
C THR A 439 23.30 17.42 -30.22
N LEU A 440 23.10 16.43 -29.36
CA LEU A 440 22.48 15.15 -29.67
C LEU A 440 21.01 15.18 -29.27
N HIS A 441 20.14 14.84 -30.20
CA HIS A 441 18.70 14.79 -30.01
C HIS A 441 18.27 13.34 -29.83
N PHE A 442 17.57 13.08 -28.72
CA PHE A 442 16.98 11.79 -28.41
C PHE A 442 15.48 11.94 -28.21
N VAL A 443 14.75 10.87 -28.49
CA VAL A 443 13.32 10.77 -28.20
C VAL A 443 13.08 9.65 -27.21
N ALA A 444 12.11 9.86 -26.34
CA ALA A 444 11.67 8.84 -25.40
C ALA A 444 10.16 8.85 -25.25
N ASP A 445 9.61 7.68 -24.92
CA ASP A 445 8.19 7.51 -24.65
C ASP A 445 7.81 8.29 -23.37
N LYS A 446 6.67 8.98 -23.39
CA LYS A 446 6.08 9.63 -22.21
C LYS A 446 5.96 8.70 -20.99
N LYS A 447 5.80 7.38 -21.19
CA LYS A 447 5.78 6.42 -20.07
C LYS A 447 7.08 6.39 -19.25
N ALA A 448 8.19 6.83 -19.83
CA ALA A 448 9.48 6.92 -19.15
C ALA A 448 9.73 8.29 -18.50
N GLU A 449 8.75 9.21 -18.47
CA GLU A 449 8.85 10.57 -17.88
C GLU A 449 9.44 10.57 -16.46
N ALA A 450 9.05 9.61 -15.61
CA ALA A 450 9.56 9.48 -14.24
C ALA A 450 11.08 9.19 -14.16
N VAL A 451 11.68 8.67 -15.24
CA VAL A 451 13.12 8.38 -15.33
C VAL A 451 13.89 9.63 -15.79
N PHE A 452 13.22 10.59 -16.45
CA PHE A 452 13.81 11.82 -16.96
C PHE A 452 13.96 12.89 -15.88
N THR A 453 15.21 13.22 -15.55
CA THR A 453 15.56 14.36 -14.71
C THR A 453 16.70 15.13 -15.36
N ARG A 454 16.72 16.45 -15.17
CA ARG A 454 17.74 17.34 -15.74
C ARG A 454 19.16 16.94 -15.29
N GLU A 455 19.30 16.44 -14.07
CA GLU A 455 20.57 15.92 -13.54
C GLU A 455 21.08 14.71 -14.32
N ARG A 456 20.21 13.75 -14.62
CA ARG A 456 20.58 12.54 -15.38
C ARG A 456 20.87 12.86 -16.85
N GLN A 457 20.18 13.84 -17.43
CA GLN A 457 20.46 14.34 -18.78
C GLN A 457 21.85 14.98 -18.87
N VAL A 458 22.23 15.78 -17.86
CA VAL A 458 23.59 16.36 -17.77
C VAL A 458 24.63 15.25 -17.57
N ALA A 459 24.37 14.28 -16.70
CA ALA A 459 25.27 13.14 -16.49
C ALA A 459 25.47 12.29 -17.77
N LEU A 460 24.42 12.09 -18.58
CA LEU A 460 24.52 11.41 -19.87
C LEU A 460 25.35 12.25 -20.87
N ALA A 461 25.16 13.57 -20.89
CA ALA A 461 25.93 14.47 -21.74
C ALA A 461 27.42 14.49 -21.37
N GLU A 462 27.75 14.45 -20.08
CA GLU A 462 29.12 14.34 -19.58
C GLU A 462 29.77 13.01 -19.96
N ALA A 463 29.04 11.89 -19.82
CA ALA A 463 29.52 10.58 -20.21
C ALA A 463 29.82 10.49 -21.71
N LEU A 464 28.93 11.02 -22.56
CA LEU A 464 29.13 11.09 -24.01
C LEU A 464 30.30 12.03 -24.36
N SER A 465 30.41 13.17 -23.68
CA SER A 465 31.51 14.12 -23.89
C SER A 465 32.87 13.52 -23.57
N THR A 466 32.93 12.71 -22.50
CA THR A 466 34.13 12.01 -22.08
C THR A 466 34.53 10.93 -23.09
N HIS A 467 33.56 10.15 -23.57
CA HIS A 467 33.80 9.07 -24.52
C HIS A 467 34.27 9.57 -25.89
N PHE A 468 33.68 10.67 -26.39
CA PHE A 468 34.03 11.25 -27.68
C PHE A 468 35.13 12.32 -27.62
N SER A 469 35.58 12.69 -26.41
CA SER A 469 36.54 13.80 -26.20
C SER A 469 36.11 15.12 -26.85
N GLU A 470 34.79 15.35 -26.93
CA GLU A 470 34.14 16.52 -27.53
C GLU A 470 33.09 17.06 -26.54
N LYS A 471 32.84 18.38 -26.48
CA LYS A 471 31.81 18.94 -25.60
C LYS A 471 30.40 18.72 -26.17
N LEU A 472 29.75 17.61 -25.84
CA LEU A 472 28.43 17.25 -26.35
C LEU A 472 27.32 17.66 -25.37
N ASN A 473 26.22 18.18 -25.90
CA ASN A 473 24.98 18.45 -25.19
C ASN A 473 23.94 17.40 -25.57
N VAL A 474 23.13 16.97 -24.61
CA VAL A 474 22.03 16.02 -24.84
C VAL A 474 20.71 16.77 -24.70
N SER A 475 19.82 16.62 -25.69
CA SER A 475 18.44 17.09 -25.63
C SER A 475 17.49 15.91 -25.83
N ILE A 476 16.49 15.80 -24.97
CA ILE A 476 15.55 14.67 -24.98
C ILE A 476 14.14 15.24 -25.14
N THR A 477 13.43 14.78 -26.16
CA THR A 477 12.02 15.11 -26.41
C THR A 477 11.14 13.93 -26.02
N LEU A 478 10.05 14.23 -25.30
CA LEU A 478 9.06 13.22 -24.91
C LEU A 478 7.95 13.18 -25.96
N GLU A 479 7.79 12.05 -26.63
CA GLU A 479 6.75 11.84 -27.65
C GLU A 479 5.90 10.60 -27.34
N ASP A 480 4.68 10.56 -27.90
CA ASP A 480 3.80 9.40 -27.76
C ASP A 480 4.32 8.23 -28.61
N ALA A 481 4.28 7.00 -28.09
CA ALA A 481 4.87 5.77 -28.67
C ALA A 481 4.55 5.47 -30.15
N LYS A 482 3.55 6.12 -30.75
CA LYS A 482 3.14 5.97 -32.16
C LYS A 482 3.83 6.96 -33.11
N ALA A 483 4.51 7.99 -32.60
CA ALA A 483 5.18 9.02 -33.40
C ALA A 483 6.70 8.79 -33.52
N VAL A 484 7.23 7.81 -32.79
CA VAL A 484 8.66 7.48 -32.79
C VAL A 484 8.97 6.55 -33.97
N GLU A 485 9.59 7.08 -35.03
CA GLU A 485 9.99 6.29 -36.21
C GLU A 485 11.16 5.32 -35.93
N SER A 486 11.92 5.51 -34.85
CA SER A 486 13.07 4.67 -34.47
C SER A 486 12.83 3.92 -33.17
N GLU A 487 12.87 2.58 -33.22
CA GLU A 487 12.69 1.74 -32.04
C GLU A 487 13.71 2.05 -30.95
N THR A 488 13.26 2.13 -29.69
CA THR A 488 14.17 2.25 -28.54
C THR A 488 14.93 0.95 -28.32
N PRO A 489 16.15 1.00 -27.75
CA PRO A 489 16.93 -0.17 -27.33
C PRO A 489 16.13 -1.26 -26.60
N VAL A 490 15.25 -0.88 -25.66
CA VAL A 490 14.38 -1.82 -24.92
C VAL A 490 13.40 -2.54 -25.86
N GLN A 491 12.83 -1.81 -26.82
CA GLN A 491 11.83 -2.36 -27.75
C GLN A 491 12.47 -3.34 -28.74
N GLU A 492 13.67 -3.04 -29.22
CA GLU A 492 14.40 -3.93 -30.12
C GLU A 492 14.88 -5.20 -29.40
N GLU A 493 15.32 -5.09 -28.14
CA GLU A 493 15.72 -6.23 -27.31
C GLU A 493 14.51 -7.12 -26.97
N SER A 494 13.34 -6.53 -26.67
CA SER A 494 12.09 -7.29 -26.46
C SER A 494 11.63 -8.01 -27.73
N ARG A 495 11.74 -7.39 -28.91
CA ARG A 495 11.36 -8.05 -30.17
C ARG A 495 12.29 -9.24 -30.47
N LYS A 496 13.61 -9.07 -30.28
CA LYS A 496 14.58 -10.16 -30.49
C LYS A 496 14.39 -11.30 -29.49
N THR A 497 13.94 -11.03 -28.26
CA THR A 497 13.57 -12.10 -27.32
C THR A 497 12.29 -12.79 -27.77
N ASP A 498 11.26 -12.05 -28.15
CA ASP A 498 9.98 -12.61 -28.59
C ASP A 498 10.16 -13.48 -29.86
N GLU A 499 10.92 -13.00 -30.85
CA GLU A 499 11.28 -13.76 -32.06
C GLU A 499 12.05 -15.06 -31.73
N ARG A 500 12.90 -15.06 -30.69
CA ARG A 500 13.62 -16.27 -30.25
C ARG A 500 12.71 -17.25 -29.52
N TYR A 501 11.76 -16.77 -28.72
CA TYR A 501 10.76 -17.62 -28.08
C TYR A 501 9.85 -18.27 -29.13
N ASP A 502 9.37 -17.50 -30.10
CA ASP A 502 8.54 -18.01 -31.19
C ASP A 502 9.27 -19.04 -32.04
N ALA A 503 10.56 -18.81 -32.35
CA ALA A 503 11.40 -19.78 -33.06
C ALA A 503 11.62 -21.07 -32.26
N ALA A 504 11.85 -20.97 -30.94
CA ALA A 504 12.02 -22.14 -30.07
C ALA A 504 10.72 -22.97 -29.97
N ARG A 505 9.56 -22.29 -29.90
CA ARG A 505 8.25 -22.94 -29.90
C ARG A 505 7.97 -23.66 -31.22
N ALA A 506 8.21 -22.99 -32.35
CA ALA A 506 8.04 -23.58 -33.67
C ALA A 506 8.95 -24.81 -33.86
N ALA A 507 10.20 -24.75 -33.39
CA ALA A 507 11.13 -25.87 -33.46
C ALA A 507 10.62 -27.10 -32.70
N ILE A 508 10.15 -26.93 -31.46
CA ILE A 508 9.64 -28.05 -30.63
C ILE A 508 8.31 -28.59 -31.17
N GLU A 509 7.42 -27.74 -31.68
CA GLU A 509 6.16 -28.17 -32.32
C GLU A 509 6.41 -28.93 -33.63
N SER A 510 7.50 -28.62 -34.34
CA SER A 510 7.91 -29.28 -35.58
C SER A 510 8.80 -30.52 -35.37
N ASP A 511 9.17 -30.85 -34.13
CA ASP A 511 10.06 -31.98 -33.84
C ASP A 511 9.34 -33.33 -34.11
N PRO A 512 9.91 -34.21 -34.95
CA PRO A 512 9.30 -35.51 -35.29
C PRO A 512 9.03 -36.40 -34.08
N ASN A 513 9.86 -36.36 -33.04
CA ASN A 513 9.67 -37.15 -31.83
C ASN A 513 8.50 -36.61 -31.00
N VAL A 514 8.36 -35.28 -30.92
CA VAL A 514 7.23 -34.63 -30.23
C VAL A 514 5.92 -34.95 -30.95
N GLN A 515 5.90 -34.88 -32.28
CA GLN A 515 4.72 -35.27 -33.07
C GLN A 515 4.37 -36.75 -32.88
N THR A 516 5.37 -37.63 -32.89
CA THR A 516 5.16 -39.06 -32.63
C THR A 516 4.60 -39.32 -31.22
N LEU A 517 5.05 -38.57 -30.21
CA LEU A 517 4.52 -38.67 -28.85
C LEU A 517 3.07 -38.15 -28.72
N ARG A 518 2.73 -37.08 -29.47
CA ARG A 518 1.35 -36.58 -29.55
C ARG A 518 0.42 -37.60 -30.22
N ASP A 519 0.86 -38.19 -31.32
CA ASP A 519 0.04 -39.12 -32.11
C ASP A 519 -0.10 -40.49 -31.44
N MET A 520 0.96 -41.00 -30.79
CA MET A 520 0.94 -42.33 -30.16
C MET A 520 0.35 -42.33 -28.75
N PHE A 521 0.54 -41.26 -27.98
CA PHE A 521 0.20 -41.23 -26.56
C PHE A 521 -0.82 -40.14 -26.17
N GLY A 522 -1.30 -39.33 -27.14
CA GLY A 522 -2.21 -38.22 -26.86
C GLY A 522 -1.57 -37.14 -25.98
N ALA A 523 -0.25 -37.02 -26.02
CA ALA A 523 0.48 -36.06 -25.20
C ALA A 523 0.15 -34.61 -25.59
N GLU A 524 0.04 -33.72 -24.60
CA GLU A 524 -0.12 -32.27 -24.82
C GLU A 524 1.19 -31.54 -24.52
N LEU A 525 1.61 -30.69 -25.46
CA LEU A 525 2.80 -29.87 -25.30
C LEU A 525 2.47 -28.67 -24.39
N LYS A 526 3.17 -28.55 -23.26
CA LYS A 526 3.11 -27.35 -22.41
C LYS A 526 3.92 -26.23 -23.04
N THR A 527 3.27 -25.43 -23.87
CA THR A 527 3.88 -24.34 -24.65
C THR A 527 4.53 -23.28 -23.78
N ASP A 528 4.05 -23.11 -22.55
CA ASP A 528 4.52 -22.08 -21.62
C ASP A 528 5.80 -22.49 -20.86
N SER A 529 6.26 -23.73 -21.02
CA SER A 529 7.53 -24.22 -20.43
C SER A 529 8.70 -24.24 -21.42
N ILE A 530 8.51 -23.69 -22.62
CA ILE A 530 9.54 -23.68 -23.67
C ILE A 530 10.45 -22.48 -23.44
N GLU A 531 11.68 -22.74 -22.99
CA GLU A 531 12.72 -21.72 -22.84
C GLU A 531 13.78 -21.86 -23.94
N PRO A 532 14.18 -20.76 -24.61
CA PRO A 532 15.28 -20.79 -25.57
C PRO A 532 16.60 -21.03 -24.85
N ILE A 533 17.42 -21.94 -25.40
CA ILE A 533 18.73 -22.27 -24.85
C ILE A 533 19.60 -21.02 -24.85
N ASN A 534 20.03 -20.59 -23.66
CA ASN A 534 20.87 -19.42 -23.47
C ASN A 534 22.32 -19.81 -23.81
N PRO A 535 22.98 -19.21 -24.82
CA PRO A 535 24.34 -19.60 -25.22
C PRO A 535 25.43 -19.26 -24.16
N SER A 536 25.06 -18.65 -23.04
CA SER A 536 25.92 -18.36 -21.88
C SER A 536 25.82 -19.41 -20.75
N ARG A 537 25.00 -20.45 -20.90
CA ARG A 537 24.91 -21.61 -20.00
C ARG A 537 25.02 -22.90 -20.82
N SER A 538 26.23 -23.23 -21.23
CA SER A 538 26.58 -24.58 -21.67
C SER A 538 27.50 -25.20 -20.62
N ASP A 539 26.91 -26.00 -19.73
CA ASP A 539 27.56 -27.08 -19.00
C ASP A 539 26.69 -28.33 -19.15
#